data_AF-A0A094PEI5-F1
#
_entry.id   AF-A0A094PEI5-F1
#
_cell.length_a   1.000
_cell.length_b   1.000
_cell.length_c   1.000
_cell.angle_alpha   90.00
_cell.angle_beta   90.00
_cell.angle_gamma   90.00
#
_symmetry.space_group_name_H-M   'P 1'
#
loop_
_entity.id
_entity.type
_entity.pdbx_description
1 polymer ?
#
loop_
_entity_poly.entity_id
_entity_poly.type
_entity_poly.pdbx_seq_one_letter_code
_entity_poly.pdbx_strand_id
1 'polypeptide(L)'
;MIIDGSEKSLRKFLSDLPPVDQVGAEARAAMLATRSIKTSSKAWAIDMAISMVDLTTLEGADTPGKVKSLCAKAVRPDPSDLTVPSVGAICVYNDMVKIARTELDRIG
;
A
#
# COMPACT_ATOMS: atom_id res chain seq x y z
N MET A 1 -9.43 -32.22 11.05
CA MET A 1 -8.35 -31.23 11.24
C MET A 1 -7.13 -31.82 10.55
N ILE A 2 -6.89 -31.41 9.31
CA ILE A 2 -5.92 -32.07 8.43
C ILE A 2 -4.57 -31.40 8.71
N ILE A 3 -3.53 -32.22 8.93
CA ILE A 3 -2.18 -31.88 9.42
C ILE A 3 -2.05 -32.03 10.95
N ASP A 4 -1.36 -33.09 11.36
CA ASP A 4 -0.99 -33.42 12.76
C ASP A 4 0.28 -32.69 13.23
N GLY A 5 0.69 -31.65 12.50
CA GLY A 5 1.92 -30.89 12.73
C GLY A 5 3.21 -31.57 12.26
N SER A 6 3.15 -32.80 11.75
CA SER A 6 4.35 -33.48 11.22
C SER A 6 4.71 -32.99 9.81
N GLU A 7 6.01 -32.95 9.50
CA GLU A 7 6.51 -32.59 8.16
C GLU A 7 5.92 -33.50 7.07
N LYS A 8 5.77 -34.79 7.37
CA LYS A 8 5.20 -35.78 6.44
C LYS A 8 3.75 -35.45 6.10
N SER A 9 2.96 -35.05 7.08
CA SER A 9 1.56 -34.67 6.90
C SER A 9 1.43 -33.36 6.12
N LEU A 10 2.31 -32.38 6.38
CA LEU A 10 2.39 -31.14 5.62
C LEU A 10 2.75 -31.38 4.15
N ARG A 11 3.78 -32.20 3.86
CA ARG A 11 4.19 -32.51 2.49
C ARG A 11 3.07 -33.21 1.72
N LYS A 12 2.36 -34.15 2.35
CA LYS A 12 1.21 -34.82 1.74
C LYS A 12 0.11 -33.80 1.41
N PHE A 13 -0.25 -32.94 2.36
CA PHE A 13 -1.25 -31.90 2.14
C PHE A 13 -0.87 -30.98 0.96
N LEU A 14 0.38 -30.51 0.89
CA LEU A 14 0.85 -29.66 -0.20
C LEU A 14 0.80 -30.37 -1.57
N SER A 15 1.12 -31.66 -1.63
CA SER A 15 1.03 -32.46 -2.86
C SER A 15 -0.41 -32.73 -3.30
N ASP A 16 -1.35 -32.76 -2.34
CA ASP A 16 -2.77 -33.00 -2.59
C ASP A 16 -3.53 -31.71 -2.96
N LEU A 17 -2.87 -30.53 -2.92
CA LEU A 17 -3.49 -29.27 -3.33
C LEU A 17 -3.77 -29.28 -4.84
N PRO A 18 -4.95 -28.82 -5.26
CA PRO A 18 -5.26 -28.70 -6.68
C PRO A 18 -4.29 -27.71 -7.35
N PRO A 19 -3.79 -28.01 -8.56
CA PRO A 19 -2.95 -27.08 -9.31
C PRO A 19 -3.73 -25.83 -9.68
N VAL A 20 -3.02 -24.72 -9.86
CA VAL A 20 -3.62 -23.48 -10.38
C VAL A 20 -3.98 -23.68 -11.84
N ASP A 21 -5.22 -23.35 -12.22
CA ASP A 21 -5.63 -23.23 -13.62
C ASP A 21 -5.02 -21.95 -14.21
N GLN A 22 -3.78 -22.09 -14.69
CA GLN A 22 -3.02 -21.01 -15.29
C GLN A 22 -3.73 -20.44 -16.53
N VAL A 23 -4.24 -21.30 -17.41
CA VAL A 23 -4.92 -20.89 -18.65
C VAL A 23 -6.18 -20.08 -18.33
N GLY A 24 -6.99 -20.54 -17.37
CA GLY A 24 -8.18 -19.80 -16.93
C GLY A 24 -7.85 -18.48 -16.23
N ALA A 25 -6.74 -18.40 -15.49
CA ALA A 25 -6.28 -17.15 -14.89
C ALA A 25 -5.84 -16.14 -15.97
N GLU A 26 -5.03 -16.59 -16.93
CA GLU A 26 -4.54 -15.78 -18.05
C GLU A 26 -5.69 -15.30 -18.95
N ALA A 27 -6.63 -16.19 -19.30
CA ALA A 27 -7.80 -15.83 -20.12
C ALA A 27 -8.66 -14.75 -19.45
N ARG A 28 -8.87 -14.83 -18.13
CA ARG A 28 -9.61 -13.80 -17.37
C ARG A 28 -8.86 -12.47 -17.34
N ALA A 29 -7.55 -12.50 -17.11
CA ALA A 29 -6.72 -11.31 -17.13
C ALA A 29 -6.74 -10.64 -18.51
N ALA A 30 -6.58 -11.42 -19.58
CA ALA A 30 -6.62 -10.95 -20.96
C ALA A 30 -7.99 -10.30 -21.29
N MET A 31 -9.10 -10.94 -20.90
CA MET A 31 -10.44 -10.39 -21.10
C MET A 31 -10.59 -9.01 -20.46
N LEU A 32 -10.08 -8.82 -19.24
CA LEU A 32 -10.13 -7.54 -18.54
C LEU A 32 -9.19 -6.50 -19.17
N ALA A 33 -8.02 -6.91 -19.64
CA ALA A 33 -6.99 -6.04 -20.20
C ALA A 33 -7.40 -5.36 -21.52
N THR A 34 -8.34 -5.95 -22.29
CA THR A 34 -8.80 -5.36 -23.57
C THR A 34 -9.70 -4.14 -23.40
N ARG A 35 -10.23 -3.88 -22.20
CA ARG A 35 -11.20 -2.81 -21.96
C ARG A 35 -10.49 -1.56 -21.48
N SER A 36 -10.71 -0.45 -22.18
CA SER A 36 -10.28 0.84 -21.67
C SER A 36 -11.07 1.22 -20.41
N ILE A 37 -10.35 1.61 -19.36
CA ILE A 37 -10.95 2.20 -18.17
C ILE A 37 -11.34 3.66 -18.49
N LYS A 38 -12.56 4.06 -18.12
CA LYS A 38 -13.03 5.44 -18.28
C LYS A 38 -12.08 6.41 -17.58
N THR A 39 -11.83 7.57 -18.19
CA THR A 39 -10.94 8.59 -17.61
C THR A 39 -11.36 8.99 -16.20
N SER A 40 -12.67 9.13 -15.94
CA SER A 40 -13.18 9.44 -14.60
C SER A 40 -12.89 8.34 -13.57
N SER A 41 -12.96 7.07 -13.97
CA SER A 41 -12.60 5.95 -13.10
C SER A 41 -11.11 5.90 -12.81
N LYS A 42 -10.25 6.27 -13.78
CA LYS A 42 -8.80 6.39 -13.55
C LYS A 42 -8.48 7.52 -12.56
N ALA A 43 -9.11 8.69 -12.72
CA ALA A 43 -8.94 9.81 -11.80
C ALA A 43 -9.35 9.42 -10.38
N TRP A 44 -10.55 8.86 -10.21
CA TRP A 44 -11.00 8.36 -8.91
C TRP A 44 -10.05 7.31 -8.32
N ALA A 45 -9.53 6.39 -9.14
CA ALA A 45 -8.62 5.35 -8.67
C ALA A 45 -7.27 5.92 -8.20
N ILE A 46 -6.79 7.00 -8.81
CA ILE A 46 -5.58 7.70 -8.38
C ILE A 46 -5.81 8.37 -7.03
N ASP A 47 -6.92 9.12 -6.88
CA ASP A 47 -7.27 9.76 -5.60
C ASP A 47 -7.44 8.71 -4.49
N MET A 48 -8.06 7.58 -4.83
CA MET A 48 -8.22 6.47 -3.90
C MET A 48 -6.88 5.87 -3.52
N ALA A 49 -6.00 5.61 -4.49
CA ALA A 49 -4.66 5.10 -4.21
C ALA A 49 -3.90 6.04 -3.26
N ILE A 50 -3.96 7.35 -3.48
CA ILE A 50 -3.33 8.34 -2.59
C ILE A 50 -3.86 8.21 -1.16
N SER A 51 -5.19 8.17 -0.98
CA SER A 51 -5.81 8.04 0.35
C SER A 51 -5.51 6.72 1.09
N MET A 52 -5.03 5.71 0.38
CA MET A 52 -4.68 4.40 0.92
C MET A 52 -3.17 4.20 1.13
N VAL A 53 -2.35 5.20 0.78
CA VAL A 53 -0.89 5.11 0.93
C VAL A 53 -0.47 5.38 2.37
N ASP A 54 0.42 4.52 2.87
CA ASP A 54 1.26 4.81 4.02
C ASP A 54 2.57 5.43 3.51
N LEU A 55 2.68 6.75 3.59
CA LEU A 55 3.85 7.45 3.08
C LEU A 55 5.04 7.15 3.99
N THR A 56 6.00 6.39 3.46
CA THR A 56 7.01 5.70 4.28
C THR A 56 8.39 6.33 4.14
N THR A 57 9.09 6.48 5.26
CA THR A 57 10.56 6.60 5.31
C THR A 57 11.09 5.68 6.41
N LEU A 58 11.98 4.77 6.03
CA LEU A 58 12.65 3.84 6.93
C LEU A 58 14.15 3.86 6.60
N GLU A 59 14.70 5.06 6.48
CA GLU A 59 16.13 5.22 6.26
C GLU A 59 16.84 5.37 7.61
N GLY A 60 17.88 4.58 7.86
CA GLY A 60 18.63 4.65 9.11
C GLY A 60 19.31 6.02 9.37
N ALA A 61 19.34 6.90 8.37
CA ALA A 61 19.84 8.27 8.44
C ALA A 61 18.71 9.32 8.48
N ASP A 62 17.48 8.92 8.78
CA ASP A 62 16.36 9.85 8.87
C ASP A 62 16.62 10.95 9.90
N THR A 63 16.29 12.18 9.51
CA THR A 63 16.44 13.35 10.36
C THR A 63 15.07 13.92 10.72
N PRO A 64 14.94 14.66 11.84
CA PRO A 64 13.68 15.33 12.19
C PRO A 64 13.14 16.22 11.06
N GLY A 65 14.03 16.90 10.32
CA GLY A 65 13.64 17.76 9.19
C GLY A 65 13.05 16.97 8.03
N LYS A 66 13.62 15.79 7.73
CA LYS A 66 13.09 14.90 6.69
C LYS A 66 11.71 14.36 7.07
N VAL A 67 11.52 13.92 8.31
CA VAL A 67 10.22 13.43 8.80
C VAL A 67 9.16 14.53 8.79
N LYS A 68 9.49 15.76 9.17
CA LYS A 68 8.56 16.89 9.05
C LYS A 68 8.17 17.18 7.60
N SER A 69 9.13 17.13 6.69
CA SER A 69 8.88 17.29 5.25
C SER A 69 7.99 16.16 4.71
N LEU A 70 8.17 14.93 5.21
CA LEU A 70 7.28 13.81 4.90
C LEU A 70 5.86 14.05 5.39
N CYS A 71 5.69 14.59 6.61
CA CYS A 71 4.38 14.94 7.16
C CYS A 71 3.66 16.00 6.31
N ALA A 72 4.39 17.04 5.89
CA ALA A 72 3.83 18.05 4.99
C ALA A 72 3.35 17.45 3.65
N LYS A 73 4.14 16.54 3.06
CA LYS A 73 3.75 15.82 1.84
C LYS A 73 2.59 14.86 2.06
N ALA A 74 2.50 14.24 3.22
CA ALA A 74 1.40 13.34 3.57
C ALA A 74 0.06 14.08 3.63
N VAL A 75 0.04 15.26 4.25
CA VAL A 75 -1.17 16.10 4.37
C VAL A 75 -1.51 16.78 3.04
N ARG A 76 -0.49 17.22 2.28
CA ARG A 76 -0.67 17.86 0.97
C ARG A 76 0.26 17.23 -0.08
N PRO A 77 -0.13 16.10 -0.70
CA PRO A 77 0.71 15.39 -1.67
C PRO A 77 1.03 16.22 -2.91
N ASP A 78 0.03 16.95 -3.41
CA ASP A 78 0.22 17.92 -4.48
C ASP A 78 0.16 19.36 -3.91
N PRO A 79 1.28 20.11 -3.90
CA PRO A 79 1.28 21.49 -3.44
C PRO A 79 0.54 22.44 -4.40
N SER A 80 0.37 22.07 -5.67
CA SER A 80 -0.28 22.87 -6.70
C SER A 80 -1.79 22.61 -6.85
N ASP A 81 -2.26 21.44 -6.40
CA ASP A 81 -3.66 21.04 -6.45
C ASP A 81 -4.20 20.66 -5.06
N LEU A 82 -5.09 21.50 -4.53
CA LEU A 82 -5.72 21.30 -3.22
C LEU A 82 -6.86 20.26 -3.24
N THR A 83 -7.25 19.75 -4.41
CA THR A 83 -8.29 18.72 -4.52
C THR A 83 -7.75 17.31 -4.29
N VAL A 84 -6.42 17.14 -4.38
CA VAL A 84 -5.75 15.87 -4.10
C VAL A 84 -5.90 15.52 -2.61
N PRO A 85 -6.39 14.31 -2.27
CA PRO A 85 -6.60 13.93 -0.88
C PRO A 85 -5.28 13.76 -0.14
N SER A 86 -5.31 13.85 1.20
CA SER A 86 -4.19 13.42 2.02
C SER A 86 -3.95 11.92 1.88
N VAL A 87 -2.74 11.48 2.19
CA VAL A 87 -2.44 10.05 2.31
C VAL A 87 -3.15 9.42 3.51
N GLY A 88 -3.19 8.09 3.56
CA GLY A 88 -3.84 7.34 4.64
C GLY A 88 -3.06 7.41 5.95
N ALA A 89 -1.74 7.21 5.89
CA ALA A 89 -0.89 7.31 7.06
C ALA A 89 0.57 7.68 6.71
N ILE A 90 1.40 7.76 7.75
CA ILE A 90 2.85 7.89 7.63
C ILE A 90 3.49 6.72 8.36
N CYS A 91 4.51 6.12 7.74
CA CYS A 91 5.30 5.06 8.34
C CYS A 91 6.75 5.55 8.53
N VAL A 92 7.23 5.54 9.77
CA VAL A 92 8.57 5.99 10.19
C VAL A 92 9.18 5.02 11.18
N TYR A 93 10.50 5.08 11.36
CA TYR A 93 11.14 4.39 12.49
C TYR A 93 10.60 4.90 13.84
N ASN A 94 10.64 4.03 14.85
CA ASN A 94 10.02 4.25 16.15
C ASN A 94 10.52 5.51 16.88
N ASP A 95 11.81 5.81 16.76
CA ASP A 95 12.44 7.01 17.32
C ASP A 95 11.94 8.32 16.68
N MET A 96 11.41 8.24 15.46
CA MET A 96 10.83 9.37 14.73
C MET A 96 9.33 9.57 14.97
N VAL A 97 8.64 8.62 15.60
CA VAL A 97 7.17 8.67 15.81
C VAL A 97 6.74 9.93 16.55
N LYS A 98 7.46 10.32 17.61
CA LYS A 98 7.13 11.54 18.37
C LYS A 98 7.22 12.81 17.52
N ILE A 99 8.22 12.88 16.65
CA ILE A 99 8.41 14.02 15.73
C ILE A 99 7.28 14.05 14.70
N ALA A 100 6.95 12.90 14.11
CA ALA A 100 5.85 12.78 13.15
C ALA A 100 4.50 13.18 13.76
N ARG A 101 4.15 12.64 14.94
CA ARG A 101 2.91 12.99 15.65
C ARG A 101 2.81 14.49 15.94
N THR A 102 3.87 15.07 16.50
CA THR A 102 3.91 16.50 16.84
C THR A 102 3.71 17.37 15.60
N GLU A 103 4.33 17.00 14.47
CA GLU A 103 4.18 17.75 13.24
C GLU A 103 2.79 17.59 12.64
N LEU A 104 2.22 16.38 12.63
CA LEU A 104 0.86 16.13 12.16
C LEU A 104 -0.19 16.90 12.97
N ASP A 105 -0.06 16.96 14.30
CA ASP A 105 -0.92 17.79 15.16
C ASP A 105 -0.86 19.28 14.82
N ARG A 106 0.25 19.74 14.22
CA ARG A 106 0.47 21.15 13.87
C ARG A 106 -0.15 21.53 12.54
N ILE A 107 -0.19 20.60 11.59
CA ILE A 107 -0.51 20.89 10.17
C ILE A 107 -1.75 20.20 9.64
N GLY A 108 -2.32 19.25 10.40
CA GLY A 108 -3.54 18.50 10.06
C GLY A 108 -4.74 18.99 10.84
#